data_AF-A0A0R0GRL7-F1
#
_entry.id   AF-A0A0R0GRL7-F1
#
_cell.length_a   1.000
_cell.length_b   1.000
_cell.length_c   1.000
_cell.angle_alpha   90.00
_cell.angle_beta   90.00
_cell.angle_gamma   90.00
#
_symmetry.space_group_name_H-M   'P 1'
#
loop_
_entity.id
_entity.type
_entity.pdbx_description
1 polymer ?
#
loop_
_entity_poly.entity_id
_entity_poly.type
_entity_poly.pdbx_seq_one_letter_code
_entity_poly.pdbx_strand_id
1 'polypeptide(L)'
;MFPMRVWVAVVFIMLVTTVAAKPRRILLDTDVDLDDVFALLYLLKLNRSEFQLEGVTINANAWTNVGHAVNQVYDILYMMGRDDIAVGMGGEGGILPDGTILPNVGGYLSIIEQGMTTTGGCRYRQAIPIGHRGILDIDTIYGIRKAFLPQGIRKYTPLGQPTAQQVLIDKISAGPITLIVIGVQTNIAIFLMNNPHLKKNVQHIYIMGGAVRSTDPTSCCPKNASFSCIPGQCGDRGNVFTNYEANPYAEFNIFGDPFAAYQVIHSGIPVTLVPLDATNTIPINEEFFNEFEKSQDTYEAQYCFKSLKMAKMARDKLDNQFYTSYFMWDSFASGVAVSSMRNSNKKNKRENEFAHMEYMNITVITSNKPYGISDGSNPFFDGLKVPKFNLKKGGVHSGHVQQGLRDKFCFVKNGKGRCQDGYTAEVDGPDSVKVLVATKAKPNRDVRSKLDKEYFKSFLNVLKQPQHAGRFNFTTQFPYYEEVTYMPDFQNKTLGKPVVFDMDMSVGDFLALFYLLKVDVEVINLKAIIVSPTGWANAATIDVIYDLLHMMGRDDIPVGLGDFFPMNQSDPIFPTAGNCKYVKAIPHGNGIHLKIP
;
A
#
# COMPACT_ATOMS: atom_id res chain seq x y z
N MET A 1 -76.43 12.39 50.52
CA MET A 1 -75.81 12.78 49.23
C MET A 1 -74.48 13.45 49.53
N PHE A 2 -73.37 12.75 49.35
CA PHE A 2 -72.00 13.30 49.35
C PHE A 2 -71.22 12.53 48.27
N PRO A 3 -70.50 13.21 47.36
CA PRO A 3 -70.00 12.56 46.14
C PRO A 3 -68.65 11.87 46.35
N MET A 4 -68.57 10.65 45.85
CA MET A 4 -67.37 9.82 45.78
C MET A 4 -66.46 10.33 44.65
N ARG A 5 -65.24 10.78 44.97
CA ARG A 5 -64.22 11.18 43.98
C ARG A 5 -63.32 9.98 43.67
N VAL A 6 -63.43 9.45 42.46
CA VAL A 6 -62.51 8.46 41.89
C VAL A 6 -61.27 9.19 41.38
N TRP A 7 -60.09 8.83 41.91
CA TRP A 7 -58.80 9.28 41.38
C TRP A 7 -58.31 8.27 40.34
N VAL A 8 -58.28 8.67 39.08
CA VAL A 8 -57.63 7.92 38.00
C VAL A 8 -56.15 8.27 38.00
N ALA A 9 -55.30 7.31 38.38
CA ALA A 9 -53.86 7.44 38.24
C ALA A 9 -53.48 7.15 36.77
N VAL A 10 -53.07 8.19 36.04
CA VAL A 10 -52.50 8.05 34.69
C VAL A 10 -51.01 7.72 34.84
N VAL A 11 -50.64 6.49 34.54
CA VAL A 11 -49.23 6.05 34.48
C VAL A 11 -48.66 6.50 33.13
N PHE A 12 -47.79 7.50 33.15
CA PHE A 12 -46.98 7.89 31.99
C PHE A 12 -45.85 6.87 31.81
N ILE A 13 -46.00 5.95 30.83
CA ILE A 13 -44.91 5.11 30.36
C ILE A 13 -44.06 5.98 29.42
N MET A 14 -42.95 6.53 29.91
CA MET A 14 -41.92 7.09 29.03
C MET A 14 -41.24 5.95 28.28
N LEU A 15 -41.64 5.73 27.03
CA LEU A 15 -40.84 5.00 26.04
C LEU A 15 -39.57 5.80 25.77
N VAL A 16 -38.50 5.49 26.52
CA VAL A 16 -37.15 5.94 26.20
C VAL A 16 -36.71 5.16 24.96
N THR A 17 -36.98 5.72 23.78
CA THR A 17 -36.34 5.25 22.54
C THR A 17 -34.88 5.67 22.61
N THR A 18 -34.00 4.78 23.06
CA THR A 18 -32.56 4.95 22.89
C THR A 18 -32.26 4.88 21.40
N VAL A 19 -32.14 6.03 20.74
CA VAL A 19 -31.62 6.09 19.36
C VAL A 19 -30.17 5.66 19.44
N ALA A 20 -29.88 4.42 19.04
CA ALA A 20 -28.51 3.93 18.91
C ALA A 20 -27.76 4.89 17.98
N ALA A 21 -26.63 5.43 18.44
CA ALA A 21 -25.80 6.30 17.62
C ALA A 21 -25.38 5.55 16.34
N LYS A 22 -25.52 6.18 15.17
CA LYS A 22 -25.08 5.57 13.91
C LYS A 22 -23.57 5.29 13.97
N PRO A 23 -23.11 4.15 13.41
CA PRO A 23 -21.68 3.84 13.38
C PRO A 23 -20.90 4.88 12.59
N ARG A 24 -19.63 5.05 12.94
CA ARG A 24 -18.71 5.93 12.21
C ARG A 24 -18.32 5.28 10.90
N ARG A 25 -18.65 5.95 9.81
CA ARG A 25 -18.39 5.48 8.44
C ARG A 25 -16.92 5.68 8.10
N ILE A 26 -16.29 4.66 7.53
CA ILE A 26 -14.89 4.64 7.13
C ILE A 26 -14.78 4.22 5.67
N LEU A 27 -13.90 4.89 4.94
CA LEU A 27 -13.37 4.44 3.66
C LEU A 27 -11.85 4.35 3.78
N LEU A 28 -11.30 3.23 3.33
CA LEU A 28 -9.87 2.94 3.34
C LEU A 28 -9.29 3.15 1.94
N ASP A 29 -8.24 3.94 1.78
CA ASP A 29 -7.44 4.05 0.55
C ASP A 29 -6.06 3.43 0.81
N THR A 30 -5.66 2.46 -0.02
CA THR A 30 -4.58 1.49 0.28
C THR A 30 -3.87 1.06 -1.00
N ASP A 31 -2.64 0.60 -0.88
CA ASP A 31 -1.87 -0.03 -1.95
C ASP A 31 -1.52 -1.50 -1.68
N VAL A 32 -2.21 -2.10 -0.71
CA VAL A 32 -2.39 -3.55 -0.54
C VAL A 32 -1.07 -4.32 -0.37
N ASP A 33 -0.08 -3.70 0.27
CA ASP A 33 1.07 -4.41 0.84
C ASP A 33 0.63 -5.24 2.08
N LEU A 34 1.54 -6.02 2.64
CA LEU A 34 1.31 -6.91 3.76
C LEU A 34 0.84 -6.15 5.02
N ASP A 35 1.39 -4.98 5.30
CA ASP A 35 0.95 -4.15 6.41
C ASP A 35 -0.39 -3.44 6.15
N ASP A 36 -0.73 -3.13 4.89
CA ASP A 36 -2.10 -2.73 4.52
C ASP A 36 -3.10 -3.86 4.79
N VAL A 37 -2.74 -5.11 4.48
CA VAL A 37 -3.60 -6.27 4.77
C VAL A 37 -3.85 -6.39 6.27
N PHE A 38 -2.83 -6.16 7.10
CA PHE A 38 -3.00 -6.12 8.56
C PHE A 38 -3.94 -4.99 8.98
N ALA A 39 -3.84 -3.81 8.35
CA ALA A 39 -4.72 -2.67 8.60
C ALA A 39 -6.19 -2.99 8.22
N LEU A 40 -6.41 -3.55 7.02
CA LEU A 40 -7.73 -3.94 6.54
C LEU A 40 -8.38 -4.99 7.46
N LEU A 41 -7.65 -6.04 7.82
CA LEU A 41 -8.16 -7.09 8.71
C LEU A 41 -8.43 -6.54 10.12
N TYR A 42 -7.57 -5.67 10.65
CA TYR A 42 -7.83 -4.96 11.90
C TYR A 42 -9.14 -4.15 11.85
N LEU A 43 -9.37 -3.38 10.78
CA LEU A 43 -10.58 -2.60 10.58
C LEU A 43 -11.84 -3.47 10.43
N LEU A 44 -11.76 -4.60 9.72
CA LEU A 44 -12.87 -5.54 9.54
C LEU A 44 -13.31 -6.24 10.84
N LYS A 45 -12.39 -6.32 11.80
CA LYS A 45 -12.60 -6.92 13.14
C LYS A 45 -13.18 -5.96 14.17
N LEU A 46 -13.21 -4.67 13.90
CA LEU A 46 -13.79 -3.69 14.82
C LEU A 46 -15.29 -3.89 14.99
N ASN A 47 -15.81 -3.45 16.14
CA ASN A 47 -17.23 -3.52 16.45
C ASN A 47 -18.04 -2.74 15.42
N ARG A 48 -18.87 -3.46 14.65
CA ARG A 48 -19.67 -2.90 13.55
C ARG A 48 -20.76 -1.92 13.99
N SER A 49 -21.14 -1.94 15.27
CA SER A 49 -22.05 -0.94 15.84
C SER A 49 -21.37 0.39 16.11
N GLU A 50 -20.03 0.41 16.13
CA GLU A 50 -19.21 1.60 16.38
C GLU A 50 -18.55 2.10 15.10
N PHE A 51 -18.02 1.19 14.27
CA PHE A 51 -17.29 1.49 13.04
C PHE A 51 -17.83 0.69 11.86
N GLN A 52 -18.08 1.38 10.76
CA GLN A 52 -18.58 0.78 9.53
C GLN A 52 -17.61 1.08 8.39
N LEU A 53 -16.77 0.11 8.03
CA LEU A 53 -16.00 0.15 6.78
C LEU A 53 -16.96 -0.11 5.61
N GLU A 54 -17.06 0.85 4.70
CA GLU A 54 -18.01 0.83 3.58
C GLU A 54 -17.35 0.73 2.20
N GLY A 55 -16.10 1.16 2.10
CA GLY A 55 -15.36 1.18 0.85
C GLY A 55 -13.86 0.98 1.06
N VAL A 56 -13.24 0.33 0.08
CA VAL A 56 -11.80 0.23 -0.08
C VAL A 56 -11.44 0.78 -1.47
N THR A 57 -10.53 1.73 -1.55
CA THR A 57 -9.98 2.21 -2.81
C THR A 57 -8.51 1.84 -2.92
N ILE A 58 -8.12 1.35 -4.09
CA ILE A 58 -6.77 0.84 -4.33
C ILE A 58 -5.99 1.85 -5.17
N ASN A 59 -4.80 2.20 -4.71
CA ASN A 59 -3.82 2.95 -5.48
C ASN A 59 -2.78 1.99 -6.08
N ALA A 60 -2.79 1.86 -7.41
CA ALA A 60 -1.88 1.02 -8.18
C ALA A 60 -0.57 1.75 -8.57
N ASN A 61 -0.41 3.03 -8.23
CA ASN A 61 0.83 3.78 -8.40
C ASN A 61 1.79 3.56 -7.20
N ALA A 62 1.88 2.32 -6.71
CA ALA A 62 2.59 1.98 -5.48
C ALA A 62 2.98 0.48 -5.42
N TRP A 63 2.90 -0.16 -4.24
CA TRP A 63 3.50 -1.46 -3.93
C TRP A 63 2.85 -2.70 -4.58
N THR A 64 1.69 -2.54 -5.23
CA THR A 64 0.97 -3.65 -5.87
C THR A 64 0.58 -3.38 -7.33
N ASN A 65 0.33 -4.44 -8.09
CA ASN A 65 -0.38 -4.40 -9.35
C ASN A 65 -1.88 -4.61 -9.17
N VAL A 66 -2.67 -3.87 -9.94
CA VAL A 66 -4.09 -3.69 -9.66
C VAL A 66 -4.93 -4.97 -9.69
N GLY A 67 -4.63 -5.89 -10.61
CA GLY A 67 -5.36 -7.16 -10.70
C GLY A 67 -5.09 -8.07 -9.50
N HIS A 68 -3.88 -8.01 -8.96
CA HIS A 68 -3.51 -8.76 -7.76
C HIS A 68 -4.18 -8.15 -6.52
N ALA A 69 -4.03 -6.84 -6.35
CA ALA A 69 -4.61 -6.07 -5.26
C ALA A 69 -6.14 -6.24 -5.14
N VAL A 70 -6.86 -6.04 -6.25
CA VAL A 70 -8.33 -6.13 -6.26
C VAL A 70 -8.79 -7.53 -5.88
N ASN A 71 -8.20 -8.55 -6.48
CA ASN A 71 -8.59 -9.92 -6.15
C ASN A 71 -8.23 -10.27 -4.70
N GLN A 72 -7.08 -9.82 -4.19
CA GLN A 72 -6.69 -10.02 -2.78
C GLN A 72 -7.68 -9.39 -1.82
N VAL A 73 -8.10 -8.15 -2.07
CA VAL A 73 -9.14 -7.49 -1.27
C VAL A 73 -10.46 -8.25 -1.38
N TYR A 74 -10.87 -8.72 -2.57
CA TYR A 74 -12.08 -9.55 -2.71
C TYR A 74 -12.00 -10.87 -1.95
N ASP A 75 -10.88 -11.58 -2.03
CA ASP A 75 -10.68 -12.85 -1.33
C ASP A 75 -10.71 -12.63 0.21
N ILE A 76 -10.10 -11.55 0.71
CA ILE A 76 -10.19 -11.13 2.13
C ILE A 76 -11.63 -10.78 2.52
N LEU A 77 -12.34 -9.99 1.71
CA LEU A 77 -13.71 -9.60 1.99
C LEU A 77 -14.63 -10.82 1.98
N TYR A 78 -14.44 -11.76 1.07
CA TYR A 78 -15.19 -13.01 1.03
C TYR A 78 -14.92 -13.86 2.28
N MET A 79 -13.64 -14.01 2.66
CA MET A 79 -13.21 -14.68 3.90
C MET A 79 -13.86 -14.10 5.16
N MET A 80 -13.87 -12.76 5.26
CA MET A 80 -14.45 -12.01 6.38
C MET A 80 -15.97 -11.85 6.27
N GLY A 81 -16.56 -12.29 5.18
CA GLY A 81 -17.98 -12.21 4.95
C GLY A 81 -18.51 -10.80 4.77
N ARG A 82 -17.76 -9.98 4.05
CA ARG A 82 -17.96 -8.55 3.84
C ARG A 82 -17.96 -8.16 2.36
N ASP A 83 -18.58 -9.00 1.53
CA ASP A 83 -18.81 -8.67 0.12
C ASP A 83 -19.70 -7.43 -0.10
N ASP A 84 -20.34 -6.93 0.95
CA ASP A 84 -21.06 -5.65 0.95
C ASP A 84 -20.14 -4.42 0.78
N ILE A 85 -18.84 -4.56 1.07
CA ILE A 85 -17.88 -3.47 0.94
C ILE A 85 -17.55 -3.21 -0.53
N ALA A 86 -17.72 -1.96 -0.95
CA ALA A 86 -17.35 -1.51 -2.28
C ALA A 86 -15.83 -1.49 -2.44
N VAL A 87 -15.33 -1.96 -3.59
CA VAL A 87 -13.90 -1.88 -3.89
C VAL A 87 -13.73 -1.12 -5.20
N GLY A 88 -12.96 -0.05 -5.14
CA GLY A 88 -12.61 0.77 -6.28
C GLY A 88 -11.11 0.72 -6.52
N MET A 89 -10.67 0.94 -7.75
CA MET A 89 -9.25 1.02 -8.08
C MET A 89 -8.98 2.21 -8.99
N GLY A 90 -7.71 2.55 -9.23
CA GLY A 90 -7.34 3.55 -10.22
C GLY A 90 -8.17 3.49 -11.51
N GLY A 91 -8.37 4.64 -12.13
CA GLY A 91 -9.22 4.76 -13.31
C GLY A 91 -8.45 5.19 -14.56
N GLU A 92 -8.97 4.76 -15.71
CA GLU A 92 -8.36 4.93 -17.04
C GLU A 92 -8.48 6.34 -17.66
N GLY A 93 -9.07 7.29 -16.93
CA GLY A 93 -9.19 8.67 -17.37
C GLY A 93 -7.84 9.40 -17.40
N GLY A 94 -7.81 10.52 -18.12
CA GLY A 94 -6.63 11.39 -18.24
C GLY A 94 -6.77 12.80 -17.67
N ILE A 95 -5.64 13.50 -17.56
CA ILE A 95 -5.61 14.96 -17.30
C ILE A 95 -5.20 15.67 -18.59
N LEU A 96 -6.05 16.59 -19.06
CA LEU A 96 -5.81 17.37 -20.27
C LEU A 96 -4.63 18.34 -20.11
N PRO A 97 -4.04 18.84 -21.21
CA PRO A 97 -2.96 19.83 -21.15
C PRO A 97 -3.31 21.10 -20.37
N ASP A 98 -4.59 21.51 -20.36
CA ASP A 98 -5.06 22.68 -19.59
C ASP A 98 -5.29 22.39 -18.08
N GLY A 99 -5.05 21.15 -17.64
CA GLY A 99 -5.27 20.71 -16.26
C GLY A 99 -6.68 20.22 -15.97
N THR A 100 -7.57 20.13 -16.97
CA THR A 100 -8.90 19.54 -16.79
C THR A 100 -8.78 18.06 -16.45
N ILE A 101 -9.34 17.66 -15.31
CA ILE A 101 -9.40 16.27 -14.85
C ILE A 101 -10.63 15.60 -15.46
N LEU A 102 -10.43 14.58 -16.29
CA LEU A 102 -11.54 13.83 -16.89
C LEU A 102 -12.23 12.90 -15.85
N PRO A 103 -13.42 12.34 -16.16
CA PRO A 103 -14.03 11.31 -15.33
C PRO A 103 -13.14 10.07 -15.21
N ASN A 104 -13.29 9.34 -14.10
CA ASN A 104 -12.57 8.07 -13.87
C ASN A 104 -11.05 8.19 -13.98
N VAL A 105 -10.45 9.32 -13.62
CA VAL A 105 -8.99 9.46 -13.52
C VAL A 105 -8.54 8.93 -12.16
N GLY A 106 -7.40 8.22 -12.11
CA GLY A 106 -6.60 8.18 -10.88
C GLY A 106 -5.87 6.89 -10.63
N GLY A 107 -5.05 6.90 -9.58
CA GLY A 107 -4.50 5.71 -8.93
C GLY A 107 -3.56 4.83 -9.74
N TYR A 108 -3.31 5.09 -11.02
CA TYR A 108 -2.34 4.33 -11.83
C TYR A 108 -1.00 5.04 -12.01
N LEU A 109 -1.03 6.36 -12.03
CA LEU A 109 0.13 7.23 -12.18
C LEU A 109 0.01 8.40 -11.22
N SER A 110 1.15 9.01 -10.88
CA SER A 110 1.16 10.27 -10.14
C SER A 110 0.50 11.39 -10.96
N ILE A 111 -0.13 12.38 -10.31
CA ILE A 111 -0.84 13.49 -10.99
C ILE A 111 0.07 14.18 -12.02
N ILE A 112 1.36 14.30 -11.73
CA ILE A 112 2.31 14.94 -12.63
C ILE A 112 2.58 14.15 -13.91
N GLU A 113 2.30 12.86 -13.93
CA GLU A 113 2.49 11.97 -15.09
C GLU A 113 1.20 11.68 -15.85
N GLN A 114 0.04 12.11 -15.33
CA GLN A 114 -1.23 11.87 -16.00
C GLN A 114 -1.41 12.80 -17.21
N GLY A 115 -1.54 12.20 -18.39
CA GLY A 115 -1.91 12.83 -19.66
C GLY A 115 -3.23 12.27 -20.19
N MET A 116 -3.41 12.18 -21.51
CA MET A 116 -4.56 11.49 -22.14
C MET A 116 -4.52 9.96 -22.02
N THR A 117 -3.59 9.41 -21.24
CA THR A 117 -3.33 7.97 -21.09
C THR A 117 -2.93 7.65 -19.64
N THR A 118 -3.18 6.41 -19.22
CA THR A 118 -2.71 5.79 -17.97
C THR A 118 -1.34 5.13 -18.10
N THR A 119 -0.74 5.16 -19.28
CA THR A 119 0.64 4.72 -19.51
C THR A 119 1.60 5.90 -19.41
N GLY A 120 2.60 5.79 -18.52
CA GLY A 120 3.53 6.88 -18.21
C GLY A 120 4.90 6.36 -17.77
N GLY A 121 5.83 7.28 -17.50
CA GLY A 121 7.20 6.93 -17.09
C GLY A 121 7.31 6.30 -15.70
N CYS A 122 6.23 6.31 -14.90
CA CYS A 122 6.16 5.77 -13.54
C CYS A 122 7.32 6.26 -12.65
N ARG A 123 7.75 7.52 -12.82
CA ARG A 123 9.05 8.02 -12.32
C ARG A 123 9.26 7.80 -10.82
N TYR A 124 8.21 7.92 -10.03
CA TYR A 124 8.26 7.72 -8.59
C TYR A 124 8.11 6.25 -8.21
N ARG A 125 7.22 5.52 -8.88
CA ARG A 125 7.01 4.08 -8.66
C ARG A 125 8.24 3.24 -9.01
N GLN A 126 9.14 3.74 -9.87
CA GLN A 126 10.46 3.12 -10.12
C GLN A 126 11.31 2.93 -8.85
N ALA A 127 11.03 3.67 -7.78
CA ALA A 127 11.70 3.47 -6.49
C ALA A 127 11.24 2.19 -5.75
N ILE A 128 10.16 1.56 -6.17
CA ILE A 128 9.72 0.29 -5.61
C ILE A 128 10.43 -0.84 -6.37
N PRO A 129 11.16 -1.74 -5.68
CA PRO A 129 11.77 -2.89 -6.34
C PRO A 129 10.72 -3.74 -7.07
N ILE A 130 11.07 -4.30 -8.22
CA ILE A 130 10.15 -5.19 -8.97
C ILE A 130 10.19 -6.60 -8.37
N GLY A 131 11.39 -7.16 -8.18
CA GLY A 131 11.58 -8.55 -7.76
C GLY A 131 11.47 -8.78 -6.26
N HIS A 132 12.45 -9.49 -5.70
CA HIS A 132 12.50 -9.87 -4.30
C HIS A 132 12.40 -8.65 -3.35
N ARG A 133 11.57 -8.73 -2.30
CA ARG A 133 11.12 -7.64 -1.40
C ARG A 133 10.40 -6.49 -2.15
N GLY A 134 9.88 -6.76 -3.33
CA GLY A 134 9.25 -5.80 -4.22
C GLY A 134 7.88 -6.24 -4.70
N ILE A 135 7.39 -5.60 -5.76
CA ILE A 135 6.02 -5.75 -6.27
C ILE A 135 5.64 -7.22 -6.52
N LEU A 136 6.55 -8.05 -7.04
CA LEU A 136 6.26 -9.47 -7.31
C LEU A 136 5.98 -10.28 -6.05
N ASP A 137 6.72 -10.02 -4.97
CA ASP A 137 6.49 -10.66 -3.68
C ASP A 137 5.18 -10.16 -3.06
N ILE A 138 4.91 -8.85 -3.19
CA ILE A 138 3.71 -8.22 -2.63
C ILE A 138 2.43 -8.69 -3.33
N ASP A 139 2.44 -8.79 -4.66
CA ASP A 139 1.29 -9.23 -5.48
C ASP A 139 0.77 -10.63 -5.13
N THR A 140 1.64 -11.47 -4.58
CA THR A 140 1.33 -12.84 -4.18
C THR A 140 1.26 -13.02 -2.66
N ILE A 141 1.67 -11.99 -1.90
CA ILE A 141 2.07 -12.08 -0.50
C ILE A 141 2.97 -13.30 -0.27
N TYR A 142 4.06 -13.39 -1.02
CA TYR A 142 4.99 -14.52 -0.96
C TYR A 142 4.28 -15.87 -1.18
N GLY A 143 3.31 -15.93 -2.11
CA GLY A 143 2.51 -17.12 -2.44
C GLY A 143 1.34 -17.44 -1.49
N ILE A 144 1.26 -16.79 -0.32
CA ILE A 144 0.26 -17.09 0.72
C ILE A 144 -1.17 -16.76 0.28
N ARG A 145 -1.34 -15.79 -0.62
CA ARG A 145 -2.65 -15.30 -1.01
C ARG A 145 -3.54 -16.41 -1.59
N LYS A 146 -3.13 -17.06 -2.69
CA LYS A 146 -3.95 -18.12 -3.34
C LYS A 146 -4.03 -19.38 -2.48
N ALA A 147 -3.01 -19.62 -1.66
CA ALA A 147 -2.96 -20.83 -0.86
C ALA A 147 -3.84 -20.77 0.40
N PHE A 148 -4.16 -19.57 0.91
CA PHE A 148 -4.86 -19.41 2.19
C PHE A 148 -5.97 -18.37 2.19
N LEU A 149 -6.34 -17.78 1.06
CA LEU A 149 -7.59 -17.03 0.96
C LEU A 149 -8.61 -17.81 0.14
N PRO A 150 -9.82 -18.03 0.68
CA PRO A 150 -10.91 -18.60 -0.10
C PRO A 150 -11.35 -17.60 -1.18
N GLN A 151 -11.64 -18.12 -2.38
CA GLN A 151 -12.07 -17.30 -3.51
C GLN A 151 -13.60 -17.20 -3.57
N GLY A 152 -14.09 -15.97 -3.66
CA GLY A 152 -15.51 -15.66 -3.81
C GLY A 152 -15.96 -15.58 -5.26
N ILE A 153 -17.19 -15.12 -5.47
CA ILE A 153 -17.74 -14.86 -6.81
C ILE A 153 -17.15 -13.58 -7.42
N ARG A 154 -16.80 -12.60 -6.57
CA ARG A 154 -16.18 -11.35 -6.97
C ARG A 154 -14.75 -11.61 -7.43
N LYS A 155 -14.41 -11.10 -8.61
CA LYS A 155 -13.07 -11.15 -9.17
C LYS A 155 -12.80 -9.88 -9.98
N TYR A 156 -11.54 -9.51 -10.07
CA TYR A 156 -11.08 -8.42 -10.91
C TYR A 156 -11.52 -8.66 -12.35
N THR A 157 -12.21 -7.68 -12.92
CA THR A 157 -12.69 -7.73 -14.29
C THR A 157 -12.34 -6.38 -14.93
N PRO A 158 -11.35 -6.28 -15.83
CA PRO A 158 -10.81 -5.00 -16.27
C PRO A 158 -11.84 -3.97 -16.72
N LEU A 159 -12.85 -4.37 -17.50
CA LEU A 159 -13.90 -3.46 -17.99
C LEU A 159 -15.10 -3.29 -17.04
N GLY A 160 -15.22 -4.14 -16.02
CA GLY A 160 -16.34 -4.15 -15.08
C GLY A 160 -15.98 -3.67 -13.68
N GLN A 161 -14.70 -3.42 -13.41
CA GLN A 161 -14.21 -3.06 -12.10
C GLN A 161 -14.54 -1.59 -11.77
N PRO A 162 -15.22 -1.30 -10.65
CA PRO A 162 -15.48 0.07 -10.23
C PRO A 162 -14.20 0.87 -10.04
N THR A 163 -14.24 2.15 -10.41
CA THR A 163 -13.11 3.05 -10.19
C THR A 163 -13.10 3.61 -8.77
N ALA A 164 -11.93 4.01 -8.28
CA ALA A 164 -11.75 4.64 -6.98
C ALA A 164 -12.58 5.92 -6.91
N GLN A 165 -12.65 6.68 -8.01
CA GLN A 165 -13.50 7.88 -8.10
C GLN A 165 -14.99 7.54 -7.96
N GLN A 166 -15.48 6.47 -8.61
CA GLN A 166 -16.87 6.03 -8.45
C GLN A 166 -17.19 5.66 -7.00
N VAL A 167 -16.31 4.88 -6.35
CA VAL A 167 -16.51 4.47 -4.95
C VAL A 167 -16.42 5.68 -4.01
N LEU A 168 -15.45 6.57 -4.19
CA LEU A 168 -15.32 7.79 -3.40
C LEU A 168 -16.55 8.68 -3.53
N ILE A 169 -17.03 8.93 -4.76
CA ILE A 169 -18.24 9.74 -4.99
C ILE A 169 -19.47 9.10 -4.35
N ASP A 170 -19.70 7.80 -4.55
CA ASP A 170 -20.84 7.08 -3.97
C ASP A 170 -20.83 7.16 -2.44
N LYS A 171 -19.71 6.78 -1.80
CA LYS A 171 -19.65 6.72 -0.33
C LYS A 171 -19.62 8.10 0.31
N ILE A 172 -18.92 9.08 -0.26
CA ILE A 172 -18.82 10.41 0.32
C ILE A 172 -20.12 11.20 0.10
N SER A 173 -20.82 11.02 -1.02
CA SER A 173 -22.11 11.69 -1.26
C SER A 173 -23.23 11.23 -0.31
N ALA A 174 -23.16 9.99 0.18
CA ALA A 174 -24.13 9.42 1.11
C ALA A 174 -24.11 10.05 2.53
N GLY A 175 -23.09 10.84 2.86
CA GLY A 175 -23.03 11.61 4.12
C GLY A 175 -21.65 11.65 4.76
N PRO A 176 -21.55 12.11 6.03
CA PRO A 176 -20.28 12.24 6.71
C PRO A 176 -19.49 10.93 6.77
N ILE A 177 -18.18 10.99 6.48
CA ILE A 177 -17.29 9.83 6.44
C ILE A 177 -15.85 10.22 6.80
N THR A 178 -15.12 9.29 7.41
CA THR A 178 -13.68 9.41 7.68
C THR A 178 -12.89 8.65 6.62
N LEU A 179 -11.81 9.25 6.14
CA LEU A 179 -10.86 8.60 5.24
C LEU A 179 -9.63 8.13 6.03
N ILE A 180 -9.26 6.87 5.85
CA ILE A 180 -7.98 6.32 6.30
C ILE A 180 -7.18 6.05 5.02
N VAL A 181 -6.07 6.76 4.83
CA VAL A 181 -5.26 6.75 3.62
C VAL A 181 -3.89 6.21 4.00
N ILE A 182 -3.67 4.94 3.68
CA ILE A 182 -2.45 4.19 4.02
C ILE A 182 -1.58 3.88 2.79
N GLY A 183 -2.07 4.19 1.58
CA GLY A 183 -1.24 4.24 0.37
C GLY A 183 -0.99 5.66 -0.13
N VAL A 184 -0.50 5.76 -1.38
CA VAL A 184 -0.26 7.02 -2.10
C VAL A 184 -1.57 7.84 -2.25
N GLN A 185 -1.51 9.16 -2.09
CA GLN A 185 -2.73 9.99 -1.95
C GLN A 185 -3.40 10.41 -3.28
N THR A 186 -2.98 9.88 -4.43
CA THR A 186 -3.46 10.27 -5.78
C THR A 186 -4.97 10.18 -5.91
N ASN A 187 -5.59 9.08 -5.50
CA ASN A 187 -7.04 8.87 -5.58
C ASN A 187 -7.80 9.98 -4.84
N ILE A 188 -7.36 10.28 -3.62
CA ILE A 188 -7.99 11.28 -2.74
C ILE A 188 -7.77 12.69 -3.29
N ALA A 189 -6.56 13.02 -3.73
CA ALA A 189 -6.27 14.34 -4.31
C ALA A 189 -7.14 14.62 -5.54
N ILE A 190 -7.22 13.68 -6.48
CA ILE A 190 -8.06 13.80 -7.67
C ILE A 190 -9.52 13.99 -7.29
N PHE A 191 -10.03 13.20 -6.34
CA PHE A 191 -11.39 13.34 -5.85
C PHE A 191 -11.64 14.75 -5.29
N LEU A 192 -10.73 15.25 -4.44
CA LEU A 192 -10.86 16.56 -3.80
C LEU A 192 -10.75 17.72 -4.80
N MET A 193 -9.93 17.57 -5.84
CA MET A 193 -9.77 18.56 -6.91
C MET A 193 -10.99 18.61 -7.83
N ASN A 194 -11.55 17.45 -8.18
CA ASN A 194 -12.67 17.35 -9.13
C ASN A 194 -14.06 17.49 -8.46
N ASN A 195 -14.17 17.18 -7.16
CA ASN A 195 -15.43 17.21 -6.41
C ASN A 195 -15.36 18.12 -5.16
N PRO A 196 -15.00 19.42 -5.31
CA PRO A 196 -14.80 20.31 -4.17
C PRO A 196 -16.06 20.48 -3.30
N HIS A 197 -17.25 20.32 -3.89
CA HIS A 197 -18.54 20.41 -3.18
C HIS A 197 -18.78 19.25 -2.20
N LEU A 198 -18.09 18.12 -2.36
CA LEU A 198 -18.20 16.94 -1.49
C LEU A 198 -17.21 16.96 -0.31
N LYS A 199 -16.22 17.87 -0.31
CA LYS A 199 -15.22 18.01 0.78
C LYS A 199 -15.87 18.10 2.16
N LYS A 200 -17.01 18.81 2.25
CA LYS A 200 -17.77 18.99 3.50
C LYS A 200 -18.26 17.69 4.16
N ASN A 201 -18.36 16.60 3.40
CA ASN A 201 -18.76 15.30 3.92
C ASN A 201 -17.56 14.51 4.47
N VAL A 202 -16.32 14.91 4.18
CA VAL A 202 -15.14 14.28 4.75
C VAL A 202 -14.86 14.89 6.12
N GLN A 203 -15.05 14.10 7.17
CA GLN A 203 -14.91 14.57 8.56
C GLN A 203 -13.45 14.71 8.98
N HIS A 204 -12.63 13.76 8.56
CA HIS A 204 -11.21 13.66 8.93
C HIS A 204 -10.47 12.78 7.93
N ILE A 205 -9.20 13.08 7.68
CA ILE A 205 -8.29 12.25 6.89
C ILE A 205 -7.13 11.81 7.79
N TYR A 206 -6.94 10.51 7.95
CA TYR A 206 -5.78 9.93 8.61
C TYR A 206 -4.83 9.42 7.54
N ILE A 207 -3.57 9.85 7.58
CA ILE A 207 -2.58 9.53 6.55
C ILE A 207 -1.44 8.76 7.20
N MET A 208 -1.15 7.56 6.70
CA MET A 208 0.17 6.95 6.90
C MET A 208 1.09 7.53 5.83
N GLY A 209 2.17 8.16 6.28
CA GLY A 209 3.20 8.65 5.37
C GLY A 209 3.94 9.87 5.90
N GLY A 210 5.03 10.19 5.21
CA GLY A 210 5.91 11.30 5.54
C GLY A 210 6.95 10.95 6.60
N ALA A 211 7.93 11.84 6.72
CA ALA A 211 8.98 11.83 7.73
C ALA A 211 9.27 13.29 8.10
N VAL A 212 8.70 13.77 9.21
CA VAL A 212 8.77 15.20 9.57
C VAL A 212 10.08 15.50 10.29
N ARG A 213 10.30 14.85 11.43
CA ARG A 213 11.49 14.94 12.28
C ARG A 213 12.11 13.56 12.52
N SER A 214 11.82 12.56 11.69
CA SER A 214 12.46 11.24 11.78
C SER A 214 13.99 11.39 11.79
N THR A 215 14.64 10.85 12.82
CA THR A 215 16.11 10.91 13.02
C THR A 215 16.77 9.54 13.01
N ASP A 216 16.01 8.47 12.81
CA ASP A 216 16.51 7.10 12.93
C ASP A 216 16.44 6.37 11.59
N PRO A 217 17.55 6.31 10.82
CA PRO A 217 17.62 5.55 9.57
C PRO A 217 17.70 4.02 9.78
N THR A 218 17.59 3.51 11.02
CA THR A 218 17.65 2.05 11.27
C THR A 218 16.53 1.27 10.59
N SER A 219 15.49 1.94 10.05
CA SER A 219 14.44 1.30 9.26
C SER A 219 14.95 0.59 8.00
N CYS A 220 16.11 0.99 7.46
CA CYS A 220 16.66 0.40 6.23
C CYS A 220 17.94 -0.42 6.49
N CYS A 221 18.83 0.00 7.41
CA CYS A 221 19.98 -0.79 7.89
C CYS A 221 20.27 -0.49 9.38
N PRO A 222 20.45 -1.50 10.25
CA PRO A 222 20.89 -1.31 11.62
C PRO A 222 22.36 -0.86 11.69
N LYS A 223 22.77 -0.30 12.84
CA LYS A 223 24.12 0.27 13.07
C LYS A 223 25.29 -0.70 12.81
N ASN A 224 25.04 -2.01 12.83
CA ASN A 224 26.03 -3.09 12.61
C ASN A 224 25.64 -4.01 11.43
N ALA A 225 25.09 -3.45 10.35
CA ALA A 225 24.60 -4.26 9.24
C ALA A 225 25.71 -5.04 8.50
N SER A 226 25.35 -6.19 7.92
CA SER A 226 26.22 -7.03 7.08
C SER A 226 26.74 -6.27 5.86
N PHE A 227 27.77 -6.81 5.18
CA PHE A 227 28.31 -6.26 3.93
C PHE A 227 27.28 -6.04 2.81
N SER A 228 26.09 -6.66 2.90
CA SER A 228 24.99 -6.52 1.95
C SER A 228 24.12 -5.27 2.16
N CYS A 229 24.05 -4.71 3.38
CA CYS A 229 23.26 -3.51 3.69
C CYS A 229 24.24 -2.38 4.02
N ILE A 230 24.48 -1.49 3.04
CA ILE A 230 25.41 -0.37 3.22
C ILE A 230 24.64 0.73 3.96
N PRO A 231 25.08 1.21 5.15
CA PRO A 231 24.39 2.27 5.89
C PRO A 231 24.12 3.57 5.09
N GLY A 232 24.79 3.75 3.95
CA GLY A 232 24.47 4.78 2.96
C GLY A 232 23.08 4.63 2.35
N GLN A 233 22.54 3.42 2.18
CA GLN A 233 21.23 3.15 1.53
C GLN A 233 20.00 3.51 2.38
N CYS A 234 20.20 4.23 3.48
CA CYS A 234 19.15 4.63 4.41
C CYS A 234 18.94 6.14 4.29
N GLY A 235 17.70 6.60 4.08
CA GLY A 235 17.39 8.02 3.99
C GLY A 235 17.78 8.80 5.25
N ASP A 236 18.00 10.10 5.13
CA ASP A 236 18.30 10.99 6.25
C ASP A 236 17.12 11.04 7.23
N ARG A 237 15.92 11.19 6.65
CA ARG A 237 14.64 11.14 7.35
C ARG A 237 13.71 10.08 6.76
N GLY A 238 13.81 9.89 5.45
CA GLY A 238 12.92 9.07 4.65
C GLY A 238 13.28 7.59 4.59
N ASN A 239 12.42 6.80 3.94
CA ASN A 239 12.59 5.36 3.73
C ASN A 239 12.72 4.95 2.25
N VAL A 240 12.80 5.89 1.28
CA VAL A 240 12.97 5.57 -0.15
C VAL A 240 14.39 5.08 -0.46
N PHE A 241 14.71 3.86 -0.01
CA PHE A 241 16.06 3.29 0.03
C PHE A 241 16.69 3.06 -1.35
N THR A 242 15.90 2.76 -2.38
CA THR A 242 16.39 2.57 -3.77
C THR A 242 16.88 3.86 -4.43
N ASN A 243 16.47 5.00 -3.89
CA ASN A 243 16.68 6.33 -4.48
C ASN A 243 17.37 7.28 -3.50
N TYR A 244 17.98 6.75 -2.43
CA TYR A 244 18.52 7.55 -1.33
C TYR A 244 19.57 8.57 -1.79
N GLU A 245 20.38 8.22 -2.80
CA GLU A 245 21.47 9.07 -3.32
C GLU A 245 20.94 10.34 -3.99
N ALA A 246 19.71 10.29 -4.48
CA ALA A 246 19.03 11.40 -5.12
C ALA A 246 18.11 12.15 -4.13
N ASN A 247 17.36 11.39 -3.31
CA ASN A 247 16.36 11.92 -2.39
C ASN A 247 16.33 11.13 -1.07
N PRO A 248 17.08 11.58 -0.05
CA PRO A 248 17.13 10.93 1.26
C PRO A 248 16.01 11.38 2.22
N TYR A 249 15.08 12.23 1.79
CA TYR A 249 14.14 12.92 2.68
C TYR A 249 12.73 12.34 2.67
N ALA A 250 12.33 11.74 1.55
CA ALA A 250 10.95 11.35 1.31
C ALA A 250 10.60 9.99 1.91
N GLU A 251 9.32 9.83 2.23
CA GLU A 251 8.71 8.55 2.58
C GLU A 251 7.92 8.04 1.36
N PHE A 252 7.88 6.71 1.13
CA PHE A 252 7.31 6.09 -0.08
C PHE A 252 5.91 6.57 -0.46
N ASN A 253 4.95 6.61 0.46
CA ASN A 253 3.58 7.02 0.15
C ASN A 253 3.49 8.48 -0.30
N ILE A 254 4.25 9.38 0.34
CA ILE A 254 4.32 10.78 -0.08
C ILE A 254 5.15 10.96 -1.37
N PHE A 255 6.22 10.17 -1.53
CA PHE A 255 7.08 10.19 -2.72
C PHE A 255 6.36 9.67 -3.96
N GLY A 256 5.43 8.72 -3.82
CA GLY A 256 4.67 8.15 -4.93
C GLY A 256 3.86 9.20 -5.71
N ASP A 257 3.40 10.25 -5.04
CA ASP A 257 2.78 11.42 -5.67
C ASP A 257 2.85 12.67 -4.76
N PRO A 258 3.97 13.42 -4.79
CA PRO A 258 4.19 14.54 -3.89
C PRO A 258 3.15 15.65 -4.06
N PHE A 259 2.68 15.88 -5.28
CA PHE A 259 1.67 16.89 -5.55
C PHE A 259 0.30 16.45 -5.01
N ALA A 260 -0.09 15.18 -5.15
CA ALA A 260 -1.30 14.69 -4.52
C ALA A 260 -1.25 14.80 -2.99
N ALA A 261 -0.14 14.39 -2.37
CA ALA A 261 0.03 14.53 -0.92
C ALA A 261 -0.10 15.99 -0.46
N TYR A 262 0.50 16.93 -1.20
CA TYR A 262 0.32 18.37 -0.98
C TYR A 262 -1.17 18.76 -1.05
N GLN A 263 -1.89 18.36 -2.11
CA GLN A 263 -3.31 18.69 -2.28
C GLN A 263 -4.20 18.15 -1.15
N VAL A 264 -3.92 16.94 -0.65
CA VAL A 264 -4.69 16.34 0.45
C VAL A 264 -4.40 17.04 1.78
N ILE A 265 -3.12 17.26 2.10
CA ILE A 265 -2.70 17.91 3.36
C ILE A 265 -3.18 19.39 3.40
N HIS A 266 -3.19 20.07 2.25
CA HIS A 266 -3.68 21.45 2.10
C HIS A 266 -5.18 21.57 1.79
N SER A 267 -5.94 20.47 1.92
CA SER A 267 -7.35 20.45 1.49
C SER A 267 -8.31 21.29 2.34
N GLY A 268 -7.88 21.71 3.53
CA GLY A 268 -8.71 22.37 4.55
C GLY A 268 -9.54 21.41 5.40
N ILE A 269 -9.48 20.10 5.14
CA ILE A 269 -10.10 19.05 5.96
C ILE A 269 -9.17 18.75 7.14
N PRO A 270 -9.68 18.42 8.34
CA PRO A 270 -8.82 17.97 9.45
C PRO A 270 -7.97 16.75 9.05
N VAL A 271 -6.65 16.88 9.17
CA VAL A 271 -5.68 15.82 8.88
C VAL A 271 -4.96 15.38 10.15
N THR A 272 -4.81 14.07 10.31
CA THR A 272 -3.84 13.47 11.23
C THR A 272 -2.80 12.70 10.42
N LEU A 273 -1.52 13.05 10.60
CA LEU A 273 -0.39 12.37 9.98
C LEU A 273 0.20 11.33 10.94
N VAL A 274 0.47 10.13 10.42
CA VAL A 274 1.23 9.07 11.09
C VAL A 274 2.51 8.82 10.29
N PRO A 275 3.55 9.63 10.51
CA PRO A 275 4.79 9.56 9.76
C PRO A 275 5.77 8.54 10.35
N LEU A 276 6.92 8.38 9.67
CA LEU A 276 8.07 7.58 10.12
C LEU A 276 8.53 7.94 11.54
N ASP A 277 8.35 9.20 11.96
CA ASP A 277 8.63 9.64 13.34
C ASP A 277 7.99 8.73 14.39
N ALA A 278 6.72 8.34 14.18
CA ALA A 278 6.01 7.46 15.09
C ALA A 278 6.24 5.98 14.76
N THR A 279 6.20 5.60 13.48
CA THR A 279 6.24 4.19 13.10
C THR A 279 7.62 3.58 13.31
N ASN A 280 8.71 4.35 13.22
CA ASN A 280 10.07 3.89 13.55
C ASN A 280 10.21 3.54 15.05
N THR A 281 9.24 3.91 15.89
CA THR A 281 9.24 3.59 17.32
C THR A 281 8.42 2.34 17.68
N ILE A 282 7.94 1.59 16.68
CA ILE A 282 7.15 0.36 16.82
C ILE A 282 7.61 -0.74 15.82
N PRO A 283 8.90 -1.15 15.84
CA PRO A 283 9.36 -2.29 15.05
C PRO A 283 8.72 -3.58 15.53
N ILE A 284 8.46 -4.50 14.61
CA ILE A 284 8.08 -5.87 14.94
C ILE A 284 9.28 -6.54 15.59
N ASN A 285 9.22 -6.78 16.90
CA ASN A 285 10.28 -7.47 17.64
C ASN A 285 9.98 -8.96 17.81
N GLU A 286 10.98 -9.71 18.29
CA GLU A 286 10.85 -11.15 18.53
C GLU A 286 9.75 -11.50 19.54
N GLU A 287 9.58 -10.68 20.58
CA GLU A 287 8.54 -10.89 21.58
C GLU A 287 7.13 -10.77 20.97
N PHE A 288 6.89 -9.75 20.16
CA PHE A 288 5.64 -9.61 19.42
C PHE A 288 5.41 -10.79 18.47
N PHE A 289 6.43 -11.19 17.71
CA PHE A 289 6.31 -12.32 16.77
C PHE A 289 5.91 -13.61 17.50
N ASN A 290 6.59 -13.92 18.61
CA ASN A 290 6.32 -15.11 19.42
C ASN A 290 4.95 -15.06 20.12
N GLU A 291 4.48 -13.89 20.53
CA GLU A 291 3.13 -13.74 21.11
C GLU A 291 2.04 -13.76 20.03
N PHE A 292 2.33 -13.29 18.82
CA PHE A 292 1.43 -13.43 17.68
C PHE A 292 1.30 -14.90 17.28
N GLU A 293 2.40 -15.66 17.27
CA GLU A 293 2.37 -17.10 17.00
C GLU A 293 1.38 -17.84 17.91
N LYS A 294 1.25 -17.40 19.16
CA LYS A 294 0.33 -17.98 20.15
C LYS A 294 -1.09 -17.42 20.09
N SER A 295 -1.32 -16.34 19.34
CA SER A 295 -2.57 -15.57 19.31
C SER A 295 -3.30 -15.70 17.97
N GLN A 296 -3.35 -16.92 17.42
CA GLN A 296 -3.93 -17.23 16.11
C GLN A 296 -5.29 -17.94 16.21
N ASP A 297 -6.14 -17.49 17.15
CA ASP A 297 -7.42 -18.15 17.46
C ASP A 297 -8.46 -18.07 16.34
N THR A 298 -8.26 -17.18 15.37
CA THR A 298 -9.16 -16.94 14.24
C THR A 298 -8.45 -17.12 12.91
N TYR A 299 -9.23 -17.31 11.85
CA TYR A 299 -8.71 -17.53 10.50
C TYR A 299 -7.81 -16.37 10.03
N GLU A 300 -8.30 -15.14 10.18
CA GLU A 300 -7.59 -13.94 9.80
C GLU A 300 -6.32 -13.72 10.63
N ALA A 301 -6.31 -14.11 11.91
CA ALA A 301 -5.11 -14.06 12.73
C ALA A 301 -4.05 -15.07 12.24
N GLN A 302 -4.47 -16.28 11.85
CA GLN A 302 -3.59 -17.28 11.24
C GLN A 302 -3.03 -16.80 9.91
N TYR A 303 -3.88 -16.21 9.06
CA TYR A 303 -3.48 -15.65 7.78
C TYR A 303 -2.46 -14.52 7.95
N CYS A 304 -2.71 -13.56 8.84
CA CYS A 304 -1.78 -12.50 9.15
C CYS A 304 -0.42 -13.04 9.64
N PHE A 305 -0.42 -13.98 10.59
CA PHE A 305 0.81 -14.53 11.13
C PHE A 305 1.60 -15.32 10.08
N LYS A 306 0.95 -16.15 9.27
CA LYS A 306 1.61 -16.89 8.18
C LYS A 306 2.23 -15.95 7.15
N SER A 307 1.51 -14.91 6.77
CA SER A 307 2.03 -13.87 5.87
C SER A 307 3.25 -13.16 6.47
N LEU A 308 3.20 -12.82 7.78
CA LEU A 308 4.33 -12.24 8.51
C LEU A 308 5.53 -13.19 8.59
N LYS A 309 5.28 -14.48 8.83
CA LYS A 309 6.31 -15.53 8.87
C LYS A 309 7.01 -15.66 7.51
N MET A 310 6.28 -15.54 6.41
CA MET A 310 6.87 -15.57 5.07
C MET A 310 7.70 -14.32 4.77
N ALA A 311 7.20 -13.13 5.13
CA ALA A 311 7.98 -11.91 5.03
C ALA A 311 9.29 -11.99 5.85
N LYS A 312 9.22 -12.56 7.07
CA LYS A 312 10.42 -12.84 7.88
C LYS A 312 11.37 -13.79 7.19
N MET A 313 10.89 -14.93 6.69
CA MET A 313 11.73 -15.93 6.01
C MET A 313 12.39 -15.38 4.75
N ALA A 314 11.64 -14.64 3.92
CA ALA A 314 12.17 -13.97 2.74
C ALA A 314 13.24 -12.93 3.12
N ARG A 315 13.04 -12.20 4.22
CA ARG A 315 14.01 -11.19 4.67
C ARG A 315 15.25 -11.80 5.32
N ASP A 316 15.12 -12.80 6.18
CA ASP A 316 16.25 -13.39 6.90
C ASP A 316 17.27 -14.07 5.98
N LYS A 317 16.85 -14.65 4.86
CA LYS A 317 17.76 -15.21 3.85
C LYS A 317 18.78 -14.18 3.31
N LEU A 318 18.53 -12.88 3.45
CA LEU A 318 19.38 -11.81 2.93
C LEU A 318 20.28 -11.18 3.99
N ASP A 319 19.74 -10.87 5.17
CA ASP A 319 20.44 -10.03 6.15
C ASP A 319 20.18 -10.38 7.62
N ASN A 320 19.26 -11.30 7.95
CA ASN A 320 18.82 -11.64 9.32
C ASN A 320 18.39 -10.42 10.16
N GLN A 321 17.80 -9.39 9.54
CA GLN A 321 17.44 -8.12 10.20
C GLN A 321 15.94 -7.84 10.27
N PHE A 322 15.10 -8.86 10.12
CA PHE A 322 13.65 -8.69 10.11
C PHE A 322 13.14 -7.89 11.33
N TYR A 323 13.59 -8.26 12.54
CA TYR A 323 13.08 -7.65 13.78
C TYR A 323 13.51 -6.20 14.03
N THR A 324 14.43 -5.67 13.23
CA THR A 324 14.95 -4.31 13.35
C THR A 324 14.57 -3.42 12.17
N SER A 325 14.03 -4.00 11.09
CA SER A 325 13.75 -3.29 9.82
C SER A 325 12.30 -3.39 9.34
N TYR A 326 11.45 -4.21 9.98
CA TYR A 326 10.04 -4.35 9.61
C TYR A 326 9.13 -3.78 10.71
N PHE A 327 8.18 -2.94 10.32
CA PHE A 327 7.34 -2.17 11.24
C PHE A 327 5.86 -2.35 10.91
N MET A 328 4.98 -1.98 11.84
CA MET A 328 3.53 -2.05 11.64
C MET A 328 2.97 -0.72 11.12
N TRP A 329 3.47 -0.17 10.01
CA TRP A 329 3.16 1.19 9.56
C TRP A 329 1.64 1.44 9.44
N ASP A 330 0.97 0.72 8.55
CA ASP A 330 -0.42 1.00 8.19
C ASP A 330 -1.44 0.56 9.21
N SER A 331 -1.19 -0.60 9.82
CA SER A 331 -2.05 -1.07 10.90
C SER A 331 -1.95 -0.13 12.11
N PHE A 332 -0.74 0.34 12.48
CA PHE A 332 -0.58 1.34 13.54
C PHE A 332 -1.30 2.65 13.19
N ALA A 333 -1.21 3.12 11.95
CA ALA A 333 -1.95 4.29 11.50
C ALA A 333 -3.48 4.10 11.63
N SER A 334 -3.99 2.92 11.28
CA SER A 334 -5.40 2.54 11.48
C SER A 334 -5.78 2.50 12.97
N GLY A 335 -4.90 1.99 13.83
CA GLY A 335 -5.08 2.03 15.29
C GLY A 335 -5.16 3.46 15.83
N VAL A 336 -4.26 4.34 15.38
CA VAL A 336 -4.27 5.77 15.72
C VAL A 336 -5.57 6.42 15.27
N ALA A 337 -6.05 6.12 14.05
CA ALA A 337 -7.32 6.63 13.54
C ALA A 337 -8.52 6.19 14.40
N VAL A 338 -8.60 4.90 14.70
CA VAL A 338 -9.66 4.30 15.53
C VAL A 338 -9.67 4.91 16.92
N SER A 339 -8.53 4.98 17.60
CA SER A 339 -8.42 5.58 18.93
C SER A 339 -8.84 7.05 18.94
N SER A 340 -8.41 7.82 17.93
CA SER A 340 -8.79 9.23 17.79
C SER A 340 -10.30 9.40 17.59
N MET A 341 -10.91 8.56 16.74
CA MET A 341 -12.36 8.55 16.54
C MET A 341 -13.12 8.22 17.83
N ARG A 342 -12.67 7.23 18.61
CA ARG A 342 -13.29 6.90 19.93
C ARG A 342 -13.23 8.07 20.91
N ASN A 343 -12.12 8.79 20.92
CA ASN A 343 -11.87 9.85 21.91
C ASN A 343 -12.39 11.23 21.48
N SER A 344 -12.91 11.37 20.25
CA SER A 344 -13.45 12.64 19.73
C SER A 344 -14.54 13.30 20.60
N ASN A 345 -15.28 12.52 21.39
CA ASN A 345 -16.35 12.99 22.28
C ASN A 345 -15.90 13.19 23.75
N LYS A 346 -14.64 12.87 24.10
CA LYS A 346 -14.13 13.01 25.47
C LYS A 346 -13.58 14.42 25.72
N LYS A 347 -13.66 14.91 26.96
CA LYS A 347 -13.19 16.26 27.36
C LYS A 347 -11.72 16.52 26.99
N ASN A 348 -10.87 15.49 26.95
CA ASN A 348 -9.47 15.57 26.51
C ASN A 348 -9.30 15.03 25.09
N LYS A 349 -9.60 15.86 24.08
CA LYS A 349 -9.44 15.53 22.64
C LYS A 349 -8.00 15.17 22.20
N ARG A 350 -7.01 15.31 23.10
CA ARG A 350 -5.56 15.12 22.80
C ARG A 350 -5.05 13.72 23.11
N GLU A 351 -5.84 12.87 23.77
CA GLU A 351 -5.36 11.58 24.21
C GLU A 351 -5.65 10.50 23.15
N ASN A 352 -4.64 10.16 22.35
CA ASN A 352 -4.63 8.93 21.58
C ASN A 352 -4.10 7.78 22.47
N GLU A 353 -4.71 6.61 22.43
CA GLU A 353 -4.33 5.48 23.30
C GLU A 353 -2.96 4.90 22.92
N PHE A 354 -2.59 4.99 21.64
CA PHE A 354 -1.45 4.30 21.05
C PHE A 354 -0.28 5.22 20.69
N ALA A 355 -0.51 6.52 20.50
CA ALA A 355 0.51 7.46 20.06
C ALA A 355 0.54 8.74 20.91
N HIS A 356 1.73 9.34 21.01
CA HIS A 356 1.89 10.73 21.38
C HIS A 356 1.56 11.61 20.17
N MET A 357 0.75 12.65 20.38
CA MET A 357 0.25 13.52 19.32
C MET A 357 0.70 14.96 19.55
N GLU A 358 1.19 15.61 18.51
CA GLU A 358 1.67 17.00 18.52
C GLU A 358 1.11 17.75 17.31
N TYR A 359 0.72 19.01 17.47
CA TYR A 359 0.41 19.84 16.30
C TYR A 359 1.69 20.43 15.73
N MET A 360 1.91 20.24 14.44
CA MET A 360 3.07 20.79 13.72
C MET A 360 2.59 21.59 12.51
N ASN A 361 3.36 22.62 12.14
CA ASN A 361 3.15 23.34 10.89
C ASN A 361 3.99 22.67 9.81
N ILE A 362 3.35 21.99 8.88
CA ILE A 362 4.05 21.19 7.86
C ILE A 362 3.62 21.57 6.44
N THR A 363 4.43 21.20 5.47
CA THR A 363 4.10 21.21 4.05
C THR A 363 4.75 20.02 3.35
N VAL A 364 4.33 19.73 2.12
CA VAL A 364 4.98 18.74 1.26
C VAL A 364 5.76 19.46 0.18
N ILE A 365 7.05 19.17 0.08
CA ILE A 365 7.88 19.71 -1.01
C ILE A 365 7.52 18.96 -2.30
N THR A 366 7.00 19.68 -3.29
CA THR A 366 6.56 19.08 -4.56
C THR A 366 7.52 19.34 -5.72
N SER A 367 8.52 20.21 -5.53
CA SER A 367 9.54 20.52 -6.54
C SER A 367 10.75 21.20 -5.89
N ASN A 368 11.89 21.20 -6.59
CA ASN A 368 13.19 21.61 -6.09
C ASN A 368 13.64 22.95 -6.66
N LYS A 369 14.37 23.73 -5.85
CA LYS A 369 14.94 25.02 -6.28
C LYS A 369 16.01 24.82 -7.37
N PRO A 370 16.22 25.81 -8.26
CA PRO A 370 15.57 27.13 -8.32
C PRO A 370 14.16 27.08 -8.91
N TYR A 371 13.23 27.82 -8.30
CA TYR A 371 11.85 27.92 -8.80
C TYR A 371 11.73 28.86 -10.00
N GLY A 372 10.82 28.56 -10.93
CA GLY A 372 10.51 29.37 -12.10
C GLY A 372 11.39 29.10 -13.32
N ILE A 373 12.46 28.32 -13.16
CA ILE A 373 13.34 27.90 -14.24
C ILE A 373 12.81 26.58 -14.79
N SER A 374 12.38 26.57 -16.05
CA SER A 374 11.97 25.34 -16.72
C SER A 374 13.19 24.63 -17.27
N ASP A 375 13.37 23.38 -16.85
CA ASP A 375 14.35 22.44 -17.37
C ASP A 375 13.68 21.23 -18.05
N GLY A 376 12.36 21.32 -18.28
CA GLY A 376 11.55 20.25 -18.88
C GLY A 376 11.12 19.13 -17.92
N SER A 377 11.55 19.15 -16.66
CA SER A 377 11.23 18.07 -15.71
C SER A 377 9.81 18.11 -15.16
N ASN A 378 9.21 19.30 -15.14
CA ASN A 378 7.95 19.60 -14.46
C ASN A 378 6.84 19.95 -15.47
N PRO A 379 6.00 18.98 -15.86
CA PRO A 379 4.97 19.15 -16.89
C PRO A 379 3.75 19.97 -16.43
N PHE A 380 3.73 20.48 -15.19
CA PHE A 380 2.75 21.50 -14.81
C PHE A 380 3.04 22.86 -15.46
N PHE A 381 4.28 23.09 -15.91
CA PHE A 381 4.75 24.32 -16.53
C PHE A 381 5.21 24.06 -17.97
N ASP A 382 4.26 23.88 -18.86
CA ASP A 382 4.41 23.49 -20.27
C ASP A 382 4.51 24.67 -21.26
N GLY A 383 4.68 25.89 -20.77
CA GLY A 383 4.78 27.10 -21.57
C GLY A 383 3.44 27.77 -21.90
N LEU A 384 2.31 27.18 -21.48
CA LEU A 384 1.01 27.84 -21.55
C LEU A 384 0.96 29.10 -20.67
N LYS A 385 0.08 30.04 -21.04
CA LYS A 385 -0.09 31.32 -20.30
C LYS A 385 -0.52 31.10 -18.86
N VAL A 386 -1.36 30.08 -18.63
CA VAL A 386 -1.81 29.65 -17.31
C VAL A 386 -1.28 28.22 -17.13
N PRO A 387 -0.36 27.99 -16.17
CA PRO A 387 0.12 26.65 -15.86
C PRO A 387 -1.02 25.73 -15.38
N LYS A 388 -0.83 24.41 -15.51
CA LYS A 388 -1.82 23.42 -15.05
C LYS A 388 -2.21 23.67 -13.60
N PHE A 389 -3.48 23.43 -13.29
CA PHE A 389 -4.07 23.66 -11.96
C PHE A 389 -3.93 25.10 -11.43
N ASN A 390 -3.78 26.07 -12.34
CA ASN A 390 -3.59 27.49 -12.01
C ASN A 390 -2.37 27.74 -11.10
N LEU A 391 -1.33 26.91 -11.23
CA LEU A 391 -0.11 27.07 -10.43
C LEU A 391 0.65 28.35 -10.82
N LYS A 392 1.33 28.95 -9.85
CA LYS A 392 2.09 30.18 -10.05
C LYS A 392 3.49 29.88 -10.58
N LYS A 393 3.82 30.42 -11.76
CA LYS A 393 5.21 30.38 -12.29
C LYS A 393 6.14 31.12 -11.35
N GLY A 394 7.27 30.49 -11.00
CA GLY A 394 8.19 30.99 -9.97
C GLY A 394 7.73 30.76 -8.53
N GLY A 395 6.58 30.10 -8.31
CA GLY A 395 6.14 29.64 -6.99
C GLY A 395 6.80 28.32 -6.57
N VAL A 396 6.46 27.83 -5.38
CA VAL A 396 7.07 26.64 -4.74
C VAL A 396 6.87 25.33 -5.49
N HIS A 397 5.90 25.27 -6.40
CA HIS A 397 5.65 24.12 -7.28
C HIS A 397 6.39 24.21 -8.63
N SER A 398 7.04 25.34 -8.92
CA SER A 398 7.60 25.68 -10.23
C SER A 398 9.08 25.32 -10.37
N GLY A 399 9.57 24.36 -9.60
CA GLY A 399 10.95 23.91 -9.63
C GLY A 399 11.17 22.64 -10.45
N HIS A 400 12.40 22.13 -10.37
CA HIS A 400 12.76 20.82 -10.91
C HIS A 400 12.00 19.72 -10.18
N VAL A 401 11.48 18.75 -10.91
CA VAL A 401 10.82 17.56 -10.34
C VAL A 401 11.62 16.34 -10.72
N GLN A 402 11.92 15.49 -9.74
CA GLN A 402 12.76 14.31 -9.96
C GLN A 402 12.19 13.43 -11.09
N GLN A 403 12.99 13.11 -12.10
CA GLN A 403 12.58 12.38 -13.31
C GLN A 403 12.78 10.85 -13.22
N GLY A 404 13.47 10.35 -12.19
CA GLY A 404 13.68 8.93 -11.95
C GLY A 404 14.89 8.67 -11.05
N LEU A 405 15.29 7.40 -10.90
CA LEU A 405 16.36 6.97 -9.98
C LEU A 405 17.75 7.52 -10.33
N ARG A 406 17.98 7.89 -11.60
CA ARG A 406 19.27 8.35 -12.13
C ARG A 406 19.25 9.81 -12.55
N ASP A 407 18.34 10.58 -11.97
CA ASP A 407 18.23 12.01 -12.27
C ASP A 407 19.50 12.77 -11.84
N LYS A 408 20.31 13.15 -12.83
CA LYS A 408 21.59 13.87 -12.64
C LYS A 408 21.41 15.18 -11.87
N PHE A 409 20.24 15.82 -11.96
CA PHE A 409 19.95 17.00 -11.16
C PHE A 409 20.01 16.66 -9.68
N CYS A 410 19.50 15.51 -9.25
CA CYS A 410 19.38 15.18 -7.84
C CYS A 410 20.71 14.78 -7.17
N PHE A 411 21.69 14.29 -7.94
CA PHE A 411 22.96 13.82 -7.38
C PHE A 411 23.91 14.96 -7.01
N VAL A 412 24.56 14.81 -5.86
CA VAL A 412 25.62 15.71 -5.40
C VAL A 412 26.92 14.90 -5.24
N LYS A 413 27.98 15.31 -5.95
CA LYS A 413 29.28 14.63 -5.86
C LYS A 413 29.82 14.71 -4.43
N ASN A 414 30.11 13.55 -3.83
CA ASN A 414 30.58 13.42 -2.43
C ASN A 414 29.62 14.02 -1.38
N GLY A 415 28.32 14.10 -1.68
CA GLY A 415 27.31 14.67 -0.79
C GLY A 415 26.00 13.88 -0.83
N LYS A 416 25.05 14.29 0.03
CA LYS A 416 23.68 13.76 0.01
C LYS A 416 22.92 14.30 -1.21
N GLY A 417 22.00 13.51 -1.73
CA GLY A 417 21.09 13.92 -2.79
C GLY A 417 20.36 15.22 -2.44
N ARG A 418 20.20 16.09 -3.44
CA ARG A 418 19.60 17.42 -3.24
C ARG A 418 18.09 17.46 -3.53
N CYS A 419 17.51 16.41 -4.11
CA CYS A 419 16.08 16.38 -4.37
C CYS A 419 15.30 16.09 -3.09
N GLN A 420 14.13 16.72 -2.98
CA GLN A 420 13.28 16.70 -1.81
C GLN A 420 11.81 16.45 -2.18
N ASP A 421 11.54 15.96 -3.39
CA ASP A 421 10.20 15.54 -3.82
C ASP A 421 9.57 14.63 -2.75
N GLY A 422 8.41 15.01 -2.24
CA GLY A 422 7.70 14.24 -1.21
C GLY A 422 8.26 14.39 0.21
N TYR A 423 9.21 15.30 0.46
CA TYR A 423 9.63 15.62 1.81
C TYR A 423 8.51 16.38 2.55
N THR A 424 8.01 15.81 3.64
CA THR A 424 7.13 16.48 4.61
C THR A 424 7.96 17.38 5.51
N ALA A 425 8.14 18.63 5.10
CA ALA A 425 8.95 19.60 5.82
C ALA A 425 8.14 20.32 6.90
N GLU A 426 8.70 20.44 8.09
CA GLU A 426 8.21 21.39 9.09
C GLU A 426 8.66 22.81 8.71
N VAL A 427 7.70 23.73 8.61
CA VAL A 427 7.92 25.09 8.11
C VAL A 427 6.99 26.09 8.79
N ASP A 428 7.47 27.30 9.06
CA ASP A 428 6.69 28.40 9.65
C ASP A 428 6.15 29.41 8.61
N GLY A 429 6.28 29.07 7.32
CA GLY A 429 5.89 29.93 6.21
C GLY A 429 4.38 29.98 5.93
N PRO A 430 3.95 30.89 5.03
CA PRO A 430 2.55 30.99 4.61
C PRO A 430 2.02 29.72 3.91
N ASP A 431 2.93 28.92 3.35
CA ASP A 431 2.61 27.65 2.68
C ASP A 431 2.58 26.45 3.67
N SER A 432 2.52 26.71 4.98
CA SER A 432 2.42 25.69 6.02
C SER A 432 0.96 25.45 6.43
N VAL A 433 0.64 24.21 6.82
CA VAL A 433 -0.64 23.87 7.42
C VAL A 433 -0.43 23.19 8.76
N LYS A 434 -1.31 23.53 9.71
CA LYS A 434 -1.29 22.96 11.05
C LYS A 434 -1.94 21.58 11.05
N VAL A 435 -1.14 20.54 11.20
CA VAL A 435 -1.57 19.13 11.15
C VAL A 435 -1.31 18.47 12.49
N LEU A 436 -2.20 17.55 12.90
CA LEU A 436 -1.95 16.73 14.08
C LEU A 436 -1.04 15.55 13.68
N VAL A 437 0.14 15.44 14.28
CA VAL A 437 1.17 14.48 13.92
C VAL A 437 1.38 13.50 15.06
N ALA A 438 1.36 12.19 14.77
CA ALA A 438 1.84 11.18 15.70
C ALA A 438 3.37 11.23 15.76
N THR A 439 3.94 11.33 16.95
CA THR A 439 5.40 11.51 17.12
C THR A 439 6.10 10.29 17.68
N LYS A 440 5.38 9.42 18.40
CA LYS A 440 5.92 8.23 19.04
C LYS A 440 4.83 7.26 19.46
N ALA A 441 5.05 5.97 19.26
CA ALA A 441 4.21 4.90 19.80
C ALA A 441 4.37 4.80 21.33
N LYS A 442 3.23 4.71 22.03
CA LYS A 442 3.18 4.61 23.49
C LYS A 442 3.62 3.22 23.96
N PRO A 443 4.37 3.14 25.07
CA PRO A 443 4.68 1.87 25.69
C PRO A 443 3.39 1.20 26.18
N ASN A 444 3.41 -0.12 26.27
CA ASN A 444 2.33 -0.88 26.90
C ASN A 444 2.18 -0.45 28.36
N ARG A 445 0.94 -0.18 28.77
CA ARG A 445 0.63 0.24 30.14
C ARG A 445 0.85 -0.88 31.16
N ASP A 446 0.74 -2.13 30.70
CA ASP A 446 0.98 -3.31 31.51
C ASP A 446 2.45 -3.69 31.48
N VAL A 447 3.20 -3.29 32.51
CA VAL A 447 4.63 -3.56 32.64
C VAL A 447 4.99 -5.04 32.75
N ARG A 448 4.00 -5.93 32.95
CA ARG A 448 4.20 -7.40 32.99
C ARG A 448 3.97 -8.05 31.62
N SER A 449 3.38 -7.33 30.68
CA SER A 449 3.18 -7.82 29.32
C SER A 449 4.51 -7.95 28.60
N LYS A 450 4.69 -9.04 27.84
CA LYS A 450 5.83 -9.21 26.92
C LYS A 450 5.76 -8.28 25.70
N LEU A 451 4.57 -7.76 25.39
CA LEU A 451 4.40 -6.77 24.32
C LEU A 451 4.78 -5.40 24.86
N ASP A 452 5.79 -4.76 24.25
CA ASP A 452 6.35 -3.48 24.68
C ASP A 452 5.53 -2.25 24.25
N LYS A 453 4.63 -2.40 23.27
CA LYS A 453 3.74 -1.34 22.78
C LYS A 453 2.28 -1.60 23.11
N GLU A 454 1.55 -0.54 23.48
CA GLU A 454 0.11 -0.63 23.75
C GLU A 454 -0.67 -1.07 22.50
N TYR A 455 -0.24 -0.60 21.33
CA TYR A 455 -0.88 -0.98 20.07
C TYR A 455 -0.74 -2.48 19.76
N PHE A 456 0.42 -3.10 20.00
CA PHE A 456 0.61 -4.54 19.81
C PHE A 456 -0.40 -5.37 20.60
N LYS A 457 -0.62 -5.00 21.86
CA LYS A 457 -1.65 -5.63 22.69
C LYS A 457 -3.05 -5.44 22.09
N SER A 458 -3.38 -4.23 21.65
CA SER A 458 -4.67 -3.97 20.99
C SER A 458 -4.84 -4.76 19.70
N PHE A 459 -3.81 -4.81 18.86
CA PHE A 459 -3.85 -5.47 17.55
C PHE A 459 -4.10 -6.98 17.70
N LEU A 460 -3.29 -7.66 18.53
CA LEU A 460 -3.48 -9.10 18.78
C LEU A 460 -4.83 -9.39 19.43
N ASN A 461 -5.27 -8.55 20.37
CA ASN A 461 -6.59 -8.72 21.00
C ASN A 461 -7.76 -8.52 20.03
N VAL A 462 -7.65 -7.62 19.05
CA VAL A 462 -8.69 -7.41 18.04
C VAL A 462 -8.74 -8.57 17.06
N LEU A 463 -7.59 -9.04 16.57
CA LEU A 463 -7.56 -10.15 15.61
C LEU A 463 -8.07 -11.46 16.21
N LYS A 464 -7.67 -11.81 17.44
CA LYS A 464 -8.05 -13.08 18.08
C LYS A 464 -9.49 -13.16 18.60
N GLN A 465 -10.22 -12.04 18.62
CA GLN A 465 -11.60 -12.03 19.12
C GLN A 465 -12.49 -12.94 18.25
N PRO A 466 -13.38 -13.78 18.82
CA PRO A 466 -14.29 -14.59 17.99
C PRO A 466 -15.34 -13.73 17.28
N GLN A 467 -15.64 -12.53 17.78
CA GLN A 467 -16.56 -11.61 17.13
C GLN A 467 -16.00 -11.18 15.78
N HIS A 468 -16.86 -11.21 14.76
CA HIS A 468 -16.53 -10.79 13.40
C HIS A 468 -15.35 -11.55 12.78
N ALA A 469 -15.06 -12.76 13.27
CA ALA A 469 -14.04 -13.64 12.68
C ALA A 469 -14.43 -14.10 11.27
N GLY A 470 -13.42 -14.50 10.49
CA GLY A 470 -13.60 -15.09 9.17
C GLY A 470 -14.52 -16.32 9.22
N ARG A 471 -15.26 -16.55 8.14
CA ARG A 471 -16.27 -17.62 8.05
C ARG A 471 -15.67 -19.02 7.87
N PHE A 472 -14.36 -19.11 7.70
CA PHE A 472 -13.65 -20.31 7.26
C PHE A 472 -12.79 -20.88 8.39
N ASN A 473 -12.49 -22.17 8.29
CA ASN A 473 -11.59 -22.85 9.22
C ASN A 473 -10.38 -23.40 8.45
N PHE A 474 -9.19 -22.96 8.86
CA PHE A 474 -7.93 -23.21 8.17
C PHE A 474 -7.65 -24.71 7.97
N THR A 475 -7.77 -25.52 9.03
CA THR A 475 -7.52 -26.97 8.98
C THR A 475 -8.47 -27.72 8.07
N THR A 476 -9.74 -27.28 8.00
CA THR A 476 -10.73 -27.91 7.11
C THR A 476 -10.59 -27.50 5.65
N GLN A 477 -10.18 -26.25 5.41
CA GLN A 477 -10.06 -25.71 4.05
C GLN A 477 -8.73 -26.11 3.41
N PHE A 478 -7.67 -26.23 4.22
CA PHE A 478 -6.31 -26.55 3.78
C PHE A 478 -5.71 -27.66 4.65
N PRO A 479 -6.12 -28.92 4.45
CA PRO A 479 -5.67 -30.05 5.28
C PRO A 479 -4.16 -30.31 5.18
N TYR A 480 -3.50 -29.83 4.11
CA TYR A 480 -2.06 -29.92 3.86
C TYR A 480 -1.39 -28.53 3.94
N TYR A 481 -1.76 -27.72 4.94
CA TYR A 481 -1.24 -26.35 5.05
C TYR A 481 0.24 -26.28 5.41
N GLU A 482 0.83 -27.35 5.96
CA GLU A 482 2.24 -27.37 6.36
C GLU A 482 3.14 -27.46 5.12
N GLU A 483 2.69 -28.20 4.11
CA GLU A 483 3.29 -28.31 2.79
C GLU A 483 3.26 -26.98 2.02
N VAL A 484 2.28 -26.11 2.28
CA VAL A 484 2.19 -24.78 1.65
C VAL A 484 3.27 -23.81 2.16
N THR A 485 3.81 -24.02 3.36
CA THR A 485 4.93 -23.20 3.86
C THR A 485 6.27 -23.93 3.76
N TYR A 486 6.30 -25.07 3.08
CA TYR A 486 7.49 -25.87 2.91
C TYR A 486 8.49 -25.15 2.01
N MET A 487 9.68 -24.90 2.55
CA MET A 487 10.85 -24.57 1.75
C MET A 487 11.87 -25.70 1.85
N PRO A 488 12.49 -26.09 0.74
CA PRO A 488 13.47 -27.15 0.77
C PRO A 488 14.75 -26.70 1.49
N ASP A 489 15.27 -27.56 2.36
CA ASP A 489 16.57 -27.39 3.00
C ASP A 489 17.61 -28.28 2.29
N PHE A 490 18.61 -27.64 1.72
CA PHE A 490 19.70 -28.29 1.00
C PHE A 490 21.04 -28.25 1.75
N GLN A 491 21.09 -27.85 3.03
CA GLN A 491 22.36 -27.72 3.76
C GLN A 491 23.20 -29.00 3.80
N ASN A 492 22.54 -30.17 3.77
CA ASN A 492 23.21 -31.48 3.80
C ASN A 492 23.25 -32.19 2.43
N LYS A 493 22.97 -31.48 1.33
CA LYS A 493 22.99 -32.04 -0.03
C LYS A 493 24.12 -31.45 -0.86
N THR A 494 24.76 -32.29 -1.67
CA THR A 494 25.70 -31.83 -2.71
C THR A 494 24.91 -31.30 -3.88
N LEU A 495 24.97 -30.00 -4.14
CA LEU A 495 24.23 -29.38 -5.23
C LEU A 495 24.88 -29.64 -6.59
N GLY A 496 24.05 -29.92 -7.59
CA GLY A 496 24.45 -30.16 -8.97
C GLY A 496 24.88 -28.89 -9.71
N LYS A 497 24.96 -29.00 -11.04
CA LYS A 497 25.42 -27.87 -11.88
C LYS A 497 24.45 -26.69 -11.76
N PRO A 498 24.95 -25.47 -11.51
CA PRO A 498 24.10 -24.29 -11.43
C PRO A 498 23.52 -23.96 -12.80
N VAL A 499 22.21 -23.77 -12.87
CA VAL A 499 21.47 -23.42 -14.10
C VAL A 499 20.60 -22.21 -13.85
N VAL A 500 20.54 -21.29 -14.81
CA VAL A 500 19.54 -20.23 -14.87
C VAL A 500 18.66 -20.51 -16.08
N PHE A 501 17.34 -20.46 -15.90
CA PHE A 501 16.37 -20.78 -16.95
C PHE A 501 15.67 -19.52 -17.43
N ASP A 502 15.88 -19.15 -18.68
CA ASP A 502 15.19 -18.02 -19.32
C ASP A 502 14.00 -18.54 -20.13
N MET A 503 12.84 -17.91 -19.96
CA MET A 503 11.59 -18.34 -20.59
C MET A 503 10.73 -17.15 -21.04
N ASP A 504 9.95 -17.37 -22.09
CA ASP A 504 9.06 -16.37 -22.70
C ASP A 504 7.57 -16.64 -22.38
N MET A 505 7.35 -17.58 -21.45
CA MET A 505 6.05 -18.03 -20.91
C MET A 505 5.17 -18.74 -21.94
N SER A 506 5.76 -19.31 -22.99
CA SER A 506 5.05 -20.25 -23.86
C SER A 506 4.68 -21.54 -23.13
N VAL A 507 3.70 -22.28 -23.66
CA VAL A 507 3.34 -23.62 -23.13
C VAL A 507 4.55 -24.57 -23.13
N GLY A 508 5.46 -24.44 -24.10
CA GLY A 508 6.67 -25.24 -24.16
C GLY A 508 7.63 -24.96 -22.99
N ASP A 509 7.75 -23.70 -22.60
CA ASP A 509 8.59 -23.31 -21.47
C ASP A 509 8.06 -23.84 -20.14
N PHE A 510 6.72 -23.84 -19.96
CA PHE A 510 6.12 -24.44 -18.78
C PHE A 510 6.47 -25.92 -18.66
N LEU A 511 6.40 -26.68 -19.77
CA LEU A 511 6.79 -28.10 -19.79
C LEU A 511 8.29 -28.29 -19.49
N ALA A 512 9.14 -27.43 -20.05
CA ALA A 512 10.58 -27.46 -19.78
C ALA A 512 10.88 -27.14 -18.30
N LEU A 513 10.20 -26.15 -17.73
CA LEU A 513 10.32 -25.81 -16.31
C LEU A 513 9.86 -26.97 -15.42
N PHE A 514 8.73 -27.61 -15.73
CA PHE A 514 8.29 -28.81 -15.02
C PHE A 514 9.35 -29.90 -15.03
N TYR A 515 9.95 -30.15 -16.19
CA TYR A 515 11.01 -31.13 -16.33
C TYR A 515 12.21 -30.75 -15.45
N LEU A 516 12.70 -29.51 -15.54
CA LEU A 516 13.84 -29.04 -14.74
C LEU A 516 13.60 -29.14 -13.24
N LEU A 517 12.38 -28.83 -12.76
CA LEU A 517 12.03 -28.92 -11.35
C LEU A 517 11.88 -30.37 -10.86
N LYS A 518 11.70 -31.34 -11.77
CA LYS A 518 11.71 -32.78 -11.46
C LYS A 518 13.10 -33.40 -11.49
N VAL A 519 14.10 -32.74 -12.07
CA VAL A 519 15.48 -33.23 -12.06
C VAL A 519 16.04 -33.09 -10.64
N ASP A 520 16.75 -34.13 -10.18
CA ASP A 520 17.40 -34.12 -8.86
C ASP A 520 18.32 -32.90 -8.70
N VAL A 521 18.23 -32.24 -7.54
CA VAL A 521 19.00 -31.03 -7.22
C VAL A 521 20.51 -31.30 -7.19
N GLU A 522 20.89 -32.55 -6.97
CA GLU A 522 22.25 -33.07 -7.03
C GLU A 522 22.81 -33.14 -8.46
N VAL A 523 21.93 -33.12 -9.48
CA VAL A 523 22.29 -33.12 -10.91
C VAL A 523 22.20 -31.71 -11.48
N ILE A 524 21.04 -31.05 -11.32
CA ILE A 524 20.80 -29.67 -11.76
C ILE A 524 20.34 -28.83 -10.57
N ASN A 525 21.12 -27.81 -10.27
CA ASN A 525 20.76 -26.79 -9.30
C ASN A 525 20.17 -25.58 -10.03
N LEU A 526 18.86 -25.59 -10.27
CA LEU A 526 18.16 -24.45 -10.85
C LEU A 526 18.22 -23.28 -9.86
N LYS A 527 19.00 -22.24 -10.21
CA LYS A 527 19.35 -21.10 -9.36
C LYS A 527 18.41 -19.92 -9.51
N ALA A 528 17.83 -19.75 -10.69
CA ALA A 528 16.91 -18.65 -10.98
C ALA A 528 16.11 -18.97 -12.24
N ILE A 529 14.92 -18.37 -12.32
CA ILE A 529 14.12 -18.30 -13.53
C ILE A 529 14.12 -16.83 -13.97
N ILE A 530 14.31 -16.58 -15.26
CA ILE A 530 14.20 -15.25 -15.87
C ILE A 530 13.03 -15.32 -16.85
N VAL A 531 12.15 -14.33 -16.77
CA VAL A 531 10.93 -14.27 -17.56
C VAL A 531 11.03 -13.10 -18.51
N SER A 532 10.94 -13.37 -19.80
CA SER A 532 10.94 -12.37 -20.86
C SER A 532 9.50 -11.96 -21.20
N PRO A 533 8.96 -10.84 -20.69
CA PRO A 533 7.55 -10.45 -20.88
C PRO A 533 7.24 -9.92 -22.28
N THR A 534 8.25 -9.92 -23.17
CA THR A 534 8.13 -9.56 -24.60
C THR A 534 7.81 -10.77 -25.48
N GLY A 535 7.68 -11.97 -24.87
CA GLY A 535 7.32 -13.22 -25.52
C GLY A 535 5.82 -13.48 -25.58
N TRP A 536 5.42 -14.71 -25.26
CA TRP A 536 4.04 -15.19 -25.40
C TRP A 536 3.09 -14.68 -24.31
N ALA A 537 3.60 -14.27 -23.15
CA ALA A 537 2.78 -13.76 -22.07
C ALA A 537 3.31 -12.44 -21.49
N ASN A 538 2.38 -11.67 -20.93
CA ASN A 538 2.67 -10.39 -20.28
C ASN A 538 3.28 -10.65 -18.89
N ALA A 539 4.19 -9.78 -18.45
CA ALA A 539 4.70 -9.72 -17.08
C ALA A 539 3.64 -9.90 -15.98
N ALA A 540 2.41 -9.42 -16.22
CA ALA A 540 1.28 -9.58 -15.31
C ALA A 540 0.85 -11.06 -15.07
N THR A 541 1.42 -12.02 -15.79
CA THR A 541 1.13 -13.46 -15.68
C THR A 541 2.25 -14.27 -15.01
N ILE A 542 3.28 -13.58 -14.48
CA ILE A 542 4.39 -14.19 -13.75
C ILE A 542 3.93 -14.98 -12.51
N ASP A 543 2.74 -14.70 -11.98
CA ASP A 543 2.12 -15.42 -10.87
C ASP A 543 1.94 -16.92 -11.16
N VAL A 544 1.73 -17.29 -12.42
CA VAL A 544 1.64 -18.70 -12.84
C VAL A 544 2.96 -19.45 -12.59
N ILE A 545 4.10 -18.76 -12.68
CA ILE A 545 5.41 -19.38 -12.39
C ILE A 545 5.57 -19.59 -10.89
N TYR A 546 5.15 -18.61 -10.07
CA TYR A 546 5.14 -18.78 -8.62
C TYR A 546 4.19 -19.90 -8.19
N ASP A 547 2.99 -20.00 -8.77
CA ASP A 547 2.06 -21.11 -8.52
C ASP A 547 2.70 -22.48 -8.86
N LEU A 548 3.46 -22.55 -9.95
CA LEU A 548 4.15 -23.76 -10.38
C LEU A 548 5.31 -24.12 -9.44
N LEU A 549 6.16 -23.15 -9.07
CA LEU A 549 7.24 -23.34 -8.10
C LEU A 549 6.68 -23.83 -6.77
N HIS A 550 5.59 -23.22 -6.32
CA HIS A 550 4.91 -23.58 -5.10
C HIS A 550 4.39 -25.02 -5.15
N MET A 551 3.67 -25.38 -6.22
CA MET A 551 3.21 -26.75 -6.45
C MET A 551 4.35 -27.78 -6.48
N MET A 552 5.54 -27.36 -6.91
CA MET A 552 6.73 -28.21 -6.99
C MET A 552 7.60 -28.19 -5.72
N GLY A 553 7.20 -27.42 -4.69
CA GLY A 553 7.96 -27.27 -3.44
C GLY A 553 9.32 -26.60 -3.66
N ARG A 554 9.41 -25.68 -4.62
CA ARG A 554 10.63 -25.00 -5.06
C ARG A 554 10.54 -23.48 -4.99
N ASP A 555 9.83 -22.97 -3.98
CA ASP A 555 9.76 -21.53 -3.65
C ASP A 555 11.12 -20.93 -3.25
N ASP A 556 12.17 -21.74 -3.15
CA ASP A 556 13.56 -21.30 -3.01
C ASP A 556 14.13 -20.63 -4.27
N ILE A 557 13.53 -20.83 -5.43
CA ILE A 557 14.04 -20.34 -6.71
C ILE A 557 13.56 -18.91 -6.97
N PRO A 558 14.45 -17.91 -7.04
CA PRO A 558 14.06 -16.55 -7.41
C PRO A 558 13.60 -16.48 -8.87
N VAL A 559 12.56 -15.69 -9.11
CA VAL A 559 12.05 -15.37 -10.45
C VAL A 559 12.35 -13.91 -10.76
N GLY A 560 13.16 -13.67 -11.79
CA GLY A 560 13.46 -12.36 -12.33
C GLY A 560 12.55 -12.05 -13.52
N LEU A 561 11.98 -10.85 -13.54
CA LEU A 561 11.19 -10.36 -14.66
C LEU A 561 12.05 -9.42 -15.52
N GLY A 562 12.14 -9.71 -16.82
CA GLY A 562 12.76 -8.85 -17.82
C GLY A 562 11.94 -7.58 -18.09
N ASP A 563 12.52 -6.64 -18.83
CA ASP A 563 11.82 -5.38 -19.16
C ASP A 563 10.67 -5.63 -20.16
N PHE A 564 9.63 -4.82 -20.07
CA PHE A 564 8.46 -4.88 -20.96
C PHE A 564 8.79 -4.58 -22.42
N PHE A 565 9.93 -3.93 -22.68
CA PHE A 565 10.36 -3.55 -24.01
C PHE A 565 11.70 -4.18 -24.37
N PRO A 566 11.87 -4.65 -25.63
CA PRO A 566 13.16 -5.08 -26.12
C PRO A 566 14.17 -3.94 -26.08
N MET A 567 15.47 -4.26 -25.90
CA MET A 567 16.53 -3.24 -25.92
C MET A 567 16.45 -2.35 -27.17
N ASN A 568 16.61 -1.04 -26.99
CA ASN A 568 16.59 -0.01 -28.04
C ASN A 568 15.24 0.18 -28.78
N GLN A 569 14.11 -0.28 -28.23
CA GLN A 569 12.79 0.11 -28.72
C GLN A 569 12.20 1.21 -27.84
N SER A 570 12.07 2.41 -28.42
CA SER A 570 11.40 3.57 -27.84
C SER A 570 10.33 4.09 -28.81
N ASP A 571 9.20 4.54 -28.27
CA ASP A 571 8.18 5.25 -29.05
C ASP A 571 8.72 6.65 -29.43
N PRO A 572 8.57 7.08 -30.69
CA PRO A 572 9.12 8.36 -31.15
C PRO A 572 8.43 9.59 -30.54
N ILE A 573 7.21 9.44 -30.00
CA ILE A 573 6.43 10.48 -29.33
C ILE A 573 6.60 10.39 -27.81
N PHE A 574 6.73 9.18 -27.27
CA PHE A 574 6.93 8.94 -25.84
C PHE A 574 8.08 7.94 -25.60
N PRO A 575 9.35 8.39 -25.62
CA PRO A 575 10.52 7.51 -25.64
C PRO A 575 10.64 6.51 -24.49
N THR A 576 9.93 6.77 -23.39
CA THR A 576 9.81 5.91 -22.19
C THR A 576 8.77 4.80 -22.31
N ALA A 577 7.83 4.89 -23.25
CA ALA A 577 7.03 3.74 -23.70
C ALA A 577 7.77 3.16 -24.92
N GLY A 578 8.11 1.88 -24.91
CA GLY A 578 8.76 1.26 -26.06
C GLY A 578 7.82 1.14 -27.26
N ASN A 579 8.40 1.05 -28.47
CA ASN A 579 7.62 0.70 -29.65
C ASN A 579 7.44 -0.83 -29.73
N CYS A 580 6.24 -1.33 -30.02
CA CYS A 580 5.96 -2.78 -30.11
C CYS A 580 6.38 -3.39 -31.46
N LYS A 581 7.51 -2.99 -32.05
CA LYS A 581 7.83 -3.37 -33.45
C LYS A 581 7.99 -4.89 -33.63
N TYR A 582 8.58 -5.59 -32.65
CA TYR A 582 8.76 -7.04 -32.72
C TYR A 582 7.61 -7.84 -32.07
N VAL A 583 6.95 -7.27 -31.06
CA VAL A 583 5.77 -7.88 -30.43
C VAL A 583 4.63 -8.06 -31.45
N LYS A 584 4.52 -7.19 -32.47
CA LYS A 584 3.61 -7.37 -33.62
C LYS A 584 3.83 -8.65 -34.44
N ALA A 585 5.00 -9.30 -34.32
CA ALA A 585 5.27 -10.59 -34.98
C ALA A 585 4.64 -11.77 -34.22
N ILE A 586 4.30 -11.58 -32.94
CA ILE A 586 3.52 -12.52 -32.14
C ILE A 586 2.04 -12.27 -32.50
N PRO A 587 1.29 -13.30 -32.94
CA PRO A 587 -0.10 -13.13 -33.32
C PRO A 587 -0.92 -12.59 -32.14
N HIS A 588 -1.27 -11.30 -32.18
CA HIS A 588 -2.24 -10.72 -31.27
C HIS A 588 -3.65 -11.17 -31.69
N GLY A 589 -4.01 -12.39 -31.30
CA GLY A 589 -5.30 -13.01 -31.59
C GLY A 589 -5.16 -14.34 -32.31
N ASN A 590 -5.09 -15.42 -31.53
CA ASN A 590 -5.74 -16.72 -31.74
C ASN A 590 -5.17 -17.77 -30.76
N GLY A 591 -5.40 -17.56 -29.47
CA GLY A 591 -5.02 -18.49 -28.40
C GLY A 591 -5.89 -18.28 -27.18
N ILE A 592 -7.11 -18.83 -27.22
CA ILE A 592 -8.03 -19.02 -26.07
C ILE A 592 -8.62 -17.71 -25.50
N HIS A 593 -9.46 -17.05 -26.29
CA HIS A 593 -10.61 -16.30 -25.77
C HIS A 593 -11.89 -16.91 -26.35
N LEU A 594 -12.67 -17.55 -25.50
CA LEU A 594 -14.10 -17.87 -25.68
C LEU A 594 -14.50 -18.47 -27.04
N LYS A 595 -14.24 -19.78 -27.21
CA LYS A 595 -15.18 -20.67 -27.92
C LYS A 595 -15.18 -22.03 -27.25
N ILE A 596 -16.10 -22.20 -26.30
CA ILE A 596 -16.80 -23.48 -26.11
C ILE A 596 -18.27 -23.11 -26.32
N PRO A 597 -19.02 -23.83 -27.19
CA PRO A 597 -20.43 -23.53 -27.47
C PRO A 597 -21.32 -23.61 -26.24
#